data_AF-A0A1M3IL35-F1
#
_entry.id   AF-A0A1M3IL35-F1
#
_cell.length_a   1.000
_cell.length_b   1.000
_cell.length_c   1.000
_cell.angle_alpha   90.00
_cell.angle_beta   90.00
_cell.angle_gamma   90.00
#
_symmetry.space_group_name_H-M   'P 1'
#
loop_
_entity.id
_entity.type
_entity.pdbx_description
1 polymer ?
#
loop_
_entity_poly.entity_id
_entity_poly.type
_entity_poly.pdbx_seq_one_letter_code
_entity_poly.pdbx_strand_id
1 'polypeptide(L)'
;MFCIIKDHKFYESIWEIIAADELINFDHLVLKSIENFDAKTLLKNDIHLLFTDDEEGICGKATLSSIRASKSCVALGIHDVAFHLRDDSDIHEDIERFEQLAEQFYQELFKTAFWISHKLSLKHIVTTSKHKDDHEDLAFFGKVKFSSEQETPKDVVGVISSDLTSLEQFYEGEPFTHEIKAEASFIL
;
A
#
# COMPACT_ATOMS: atom_id res chain seq x y z
N MET A 1 6.60 -7.94 0.73
CA MET A 1 7.23 -6.65 1.12
C MET A 1 6.89 -5.58 0.10
N PHE A 2 6.83 -4.30 0.47
CA PHE A 2 6.62 -3.22 -0.52
C PHE A 2 7.92 -2.64 -1.07
N CYS A 3 7.90 -2.39 -2.38
CA CYS A 3 8.93 -1.68 -3.13
C CYS A 3 8.36 -0.39 -3.75
N ILE A 4 9.14 0.69 -3.75
CA ILE A 4 8.76 1.94 -4.45
C ILE A 4 9.16 1.86 -5.92
N ILE A 5 8.22 2.21 -6.80
CA ILE A 5 8.46 2.43 -8.22
C ILE A 5 8.38 3.93 -8.52
N LYS A 6 9.52 4.54 -8.91
CA LYS A 6 9.59 5.99 -9.17
C LYS A 6 8.95 6.40 -10.49
N ASP A 7 9.03 5.54 -11.50
CA ASP A 7 8.45 5.81 -12.82
C ASP A 7 7.02 5.26 -12.87
N HIS A 8 6.04 6.17 -12.93
CA HIS A 8 4.63 5.81 -12.96
C HIS A 8 4.25 4.97 -14.19
N LYS A 9 4.81 5.26 -15.38
CA LYS A 9 4.49 4.49 -16.59
C LYS A 9 5.01 3.07 -16.46
N PHE A 10 6.20 2.92 -15.89
CA PHE A 10 6.79 1.63 -15.62
C PHE A 10 6.00 0.84 -14.58
N TYR A 11 5.54 1.50 -13.50
CA TYR A 11 4.64 0.92 -12.52
C TYR A 11 3.37 0.35 -13.15
N GLU A 12 2.66 1.15 -13.96
CA GLU A 12 1.46 0.69 -14.66
C GLU A 12 1.78 -0.47 -15.62
N SER A 13 2.89 -0.38 -16.35
CA SER A 13 3.29 -1.43 -17.30
C SER A 13 3.55 -2.77 -16.58
N ILE A 14 4.20 -2.76 -15.42
CA ILE A 14 4.39 -4.00 -14.63
C ILE A 14 3.03 -4.56 -14.20
N TRP A 15 2.16 -3.70 -13.67
CA TRP A 15 0.88 -4.14 -13.15
C TRP A 15 -0.04 -4.68 -14.25
N GLU A 16 -0.08 -4.05 -15.43
CA GLU A 16 -0.85 -4.53 -16.58
C GLU A 16 -0.46 -5.96 -16.98
N ILE A 17 0.83 -6.28 -16.94
CA ILE A 17 1.31 -7.62 -17.30
C ILE A 17 0.97 -8.63 -16.18
N ILE A 18 1.14 -8.26 -14.91
CA ILE A 18 0.74 -9.10 -13.76
C ILE A 18 -0.76 -9.40 -13.79
N ALA A 19 -1.60 -8.37 -13.96
CA ALA A 19 -3.05 -8.51 -13.99
C ALA A 19 -3.58 -9.26 -15.24
N ALA A 20 -2.72 -9.52 -16.23
CA ALA A 20 -3.01 -10.32 -17.41
C ALA A 20 -2.46 -11.75 -17.31
N ASP A 21 -1.92 -12.16 -16.16
CA ASP A 21 -1.28 -13.47 -15.92
C ASP A 21 -0.11 -13.76 -16.87
N GLU A 22 0.50 -12.71 -17.40
CA GLU A 22 1.62 -12.82 -18.31
C GLU A 22 2.95 -12.93 -17.54
N LEU A 23 3.82 -13.82 -18.01
CA LEU A 23 5.15 -14.02 -17.42
C LEU A 23 6.07 -12.85 -17.76
N ILE A 24 6.37 -12.01 -16.76
CA ILE A 24 7.50 -11.09 -16.82
C ILE A 24 8.75 -11.83 -16.35
N ASN A 25 9.82 -11.75 -17.14
CA ASN A 25 11.13 -12.12 -16.61
C ASN A 25 11.59 -11.05 -15.61
N PHE A 26 11.35 -11.29 -14.32
CA PHE A 26 11.68 -10.39 -13.24
C PHE A 26 13.18 -10.28 -12.92
N ASP A 27 14.04 -11.05 -13.60
CA ASP A 27 15.50 -10.95 -13.49
C ASP A 27 16.05 -9.54 -13.77
N HIS A 28 15.25 -8.68 -14.41
CA HIS A 28 15.61 -7.30 -14.73
C HIS A 28 15.24 -6.27 -13.66
N LEU A 29 14.50 -6.68 -12.62
CA LEU A 29 14.02 -5.79 -11.57
C LEU A 29 15.08 -5.69 -10.48
N VAL A 30 15.87 -4.61 -10.53
CA VAL A 30 16.91 -4.38 -9.53
C VAL A 30 16.32 -3.65 -8.35
N LEU A 31 16.15 -4.42 -7.27
CA LEU A 31 15.81 -3.92 -5.95
C LEU A 31 17.05 -3.32 -5.30
N LYS A 32 16.99 -2.01 -5.05
CA LYS A 32 18.01 -1.29 -4.29
C LYS A 32 17.48 -1.01 -2.90
N SER A 33 18.20 -1.47 -1.88
CA SER A 33 17.85 -1.14 -0.50
C SER A 33 17.73 0.38 -0.31
N ILE A 34 16.66 0.83 0.36
CA ILE A 34 16.50 2.23 0.71
C ILE A 34 16.90 2.41 2.18
N GLU A 35 18.11 2.88 2.42
CA GLU A 35 18.53 3.22 3.78
C GLU A 35 17.87 4.51 4.30
N ASN A 36 17.49 5.43 3.40
CA ASN A 36 16.90 6.72 3.75
C ASN A 36 15.88 7.20 2.70
N PHE A 37 14.60 6.92 2.92
CA PHE A 37 13.51 7.46 2.09
C PHE A 37 13.06 8.85 2.59
N ASP A 38 13.06 9.86 1.72
CA ASP A 38 12.49 11.18 2.05
C ASP A 38 10.96 11.16 1.88
N ALA A 39 10.27 10.98 3.01
CA ALA A 39 8.80 11.02 3.08
C ALA A 39 8.19 12.30 2.49
N LYS A 40 8.91 13.42 2.44
CA LYS A 40 8.42 14.68 1.85
C LYS A 40 8.16 14.57 0.35
N THR A 41 8.67 13.54 -0.31
CA THR A 41 8.34 13.22 -1.70
C THR A 41 6.82 13.11 -1.90
N LEU A 42 6.09 12.52 -0.93
CA LEU A 42 4.62 12.40 -0.95
C LEU A 42 3.90 13.75 -1.11
N LEU A 43 4.49 14.83 -0.60
CA LEU A 43 3.87 16.17 -0.66
C LEU A 43 3.93 16.79 -2.05
N LYS A 44 4.71 16.20 -2.97
CA LYS A 44 4.94 16.71 -4.33
C LYS A 44 4.51 15.71 -5.40
N ASN A 45 4.71 14.42 -5.14
CA ASN A 45 4.46 13.33 -6.07
C ASN A 45 3.77 12.18 -5.34
N ASP A 46 3.06 11.37 -6.11
CA ASP A 46 2.56 10.09 -5.63
C ASP A 46 3.71 9.10 -5.40
N ILE A 47 3.49 8.17 -4.48
CA ILE A 47 4.38 7.04 -4.23
C ILE A 47 3.68 5.79 -4.72
N HIS A 48 4.22 5.18 -5.77
CA HIS A 48 3.70 3.94 -6.32
C HIS A 48 4.39 2.75 -5.67
N LEU A 49 3.59 1.82 -5.14
CA LEU A 49 4.06 0.68 -4.36
C LEU A 49 3.66 -0.62 -5.05
N LEU A 50 4.63 -1.53 -5.20
CA LEU A 50 4.39 -2.92 -5.56
C LEU A 50 4.74 -3.82 -4.39
N PHE A 51 3.85 -4.77 -4.08
CA PHE A 51 4.07 -5.79 -3.07
C PHE A 51 4.64 -7.04 -3.73
N THR A 52 5.79 -7.47 -3.23
CA THR A 52 6.47 -8.70 -3.65
C THR A 52 6.42 -9.74 -2.54
N ASP A 53 5.90 -10.92 -2.85
CA ASP A 53 5.99 -12.13 -2.03
C ASP A 53 7.09 -13.05 -2.57
N ASP A 54 7.67 -13.88 -1.71
CA ASP A 54 8.78 -14.77 -2.07
C ASP A 54 8.31 -15.97 -2.92
N GLU A 55 7.06 -16.40 -2.78
CA GLU A 55 6.47 -17.50 -3.55
C GLU A 55 5.77 -16.99 -4.81
N GLU A 56 4.96 -15.93 -4.67
CA GLU A 56 4.13 -15.41 -5.77
C GLU A 56 4.80 -14.33 -6.63
N GLY A 57 5.91 -13.75 -6.17
CA GLY A 57 6.48 -12.58 -6.82
C GLY A 57 5.61 -11.33 -6.62
N ILE A 58 5.39 -10.53 -7.66
CA ILE A 58 4.55 -9.32 -7.52
C ILE A 58 3.07 -9.71 -7.54
N CYS A 59 2.40 -9.54 -6.41
CA CYS A 59 1.00 -9.92 -6.23
C CYS A 59 0.11 -8.80 -5.68
N GLY A 60 0.65 -7.59 -5.49
CA GLY A 60 -0.16 -6.46 -5.05
C GLY A 60 0.39 -5.12 -5.46
N LYS A 61 -0.50 -4.12 -5.53
CA LYS A 61 -0.14 -2.73 -5.77
C LYS A 61 -0.96 -1.77 -4.90
N ALA A 62 -0.39 -0.60 -4.64
CA ALA A 62 -1.11 0.52 -4.07
C ALA A 62 -0.41 1.84 -4.47
N THR A 63 -1.15 2.94 -4.44
CA THR A 63 -0.59 4.28 -4.57
C THR A 63 -0.87 5.10 -3.30
N LEU A 64 0.17 5.77 -2.82
CA LEU A 64 0.06 6.74 -1.72
C LEU A 64 0.16 8.17 -2.27
N SER A 65 -0.75 9.04 -1.83
CA SER A 65 -0.80 10.45 -2.26
C SER A 65 -0.96 11.41 -1.10
N SER A 66 -0.60 12.67 -1.31
CA SER A 66 -0.98 13.76 -0.41
C SER A 66 -2.37 14.28 -0.79
N ILE A 67 -3.39 14.01 0.03
CA ILE A 67 -4.76 14.49 -0.19
C ILE A 67 -5.03 15.72 0.68
N ARG A 68 -5.46 16.81 0.04
CA ARG A 68 -5.90 18.00 0.77
C ARG A 68 -7.34 17.83 1.23
N ALA A 69 -7.53 17.49 2.50
CA ALA A 69 -8.85 17.37 3.12
C ALA A 69 -9.50 18.74 3.36
N SER A 70 -8.70 19.77 3.69
CA SER A 70 -9.18 21.15 3.83
C SER A 70 -8.07 22.17 3.57
N LYS A 71 -8.36 23.48 3.67
CA LYS A 71 -7.35 24.54 3.48
C LYS A 71 -6.13 24.41 4.40
N SER A 72 -6.29 23.78 5.56
CA SER A 72 -5.24 23.63 6.58
C SER A 72 -4.96 22.18 6.94
N CYS A 73 -5.62 21.21 6.29
CA CYS A 73 -5.49 19.79 6.61
C CYS A 73 -5.05 19.01 5.36
N VAL A 74 -3.91 18.35 5.50
CA VAL A 74 -3.39 17.37 4.53
C VAL A 74 -3.46 16.00 5.20
N ALA A 75 -3.96 15.03 4.47
CA ALA A 75 -4.02 13.63 4.85
C ALA A 75 -3.18 12.79 3.89
N LEU A 76 -2.74 11.63 4.33
CA LEU A 76 -2.18 10.61 3.45
C LEU A 76 -3.33 9.84 2.82
N GLY A 77 -3.38 9.82 1.49
CA GLY A 77 -4.34 9.01 0.73
C GLY A 77 -3.75 7.66 0.37
N ILE A 78 -4.54 6.60 0.53
CA ILE A 78 -4.31 5.27 -0.02
C ILE A 78 -5.35 5.04 -1.11
N HIS A 79 -4.91 4.72 -2.32
CA HIS A 79 -5.80 4.44 -3.45
C HIS A 79 -5.14 3.52 -4.47
N ASP A 80 -5.90 3.14 -5.51
CA ASP A 80 -5.47 2.20 -6.55
C ASP A 80 -4.88 0.90 -5.96
N VAL A 81 -5.56 0.40 -4.91
CA VAL A 81 -5.19 -0.84 -4.23
C VAL A 81 -5.71 -2.01 -5.06
N ALA A 82 -4.83 -2.93 -5.41
CA ALA A 82 -5.22 -4.17 -6.07
C ALA A 82 -4.32 -5.31 -5.62
N PHE A 83 -4.90 -6.50 -5.50
CA PHE A 83 -4.24 -7.74 -5.16
C PHE A 83 -4.58 -8.76 -6.25
N HIS A 84 -3.56 -9.48 -6.74
CA HIS A 84 -3.69 -10.42 -7.85
C HIS A 84 -2.83 -11.64 -7.58
N LEU A 85 -3.43 -12.82 -7.70
CA LEU A 85 -2.71 -14.09 -7.72
C LEU A 85 -2.75 -14.63 -9.12
N ARG A 86 -1.62 -15.18 -9.56
CA ARG A 86 -1.53 -15.74 -10.91
C ARG A 86 -2.52 -16.88 -11.08
N ASP A 87 -3.12 -16.99 -12.25
CA ASP A 87 -4.08 -18.07 -12.58
C ASP A 87 -3.54 -19.50 -12.30
N ASP A 88 -2.23 -19.70 -12.39
CA ASP A 88 -1.55 -20.97 -12.14
C ASP A 88 -0.99 -21.12 -10.71
N SER A 89 -1.29 -20.17 -9.81
CA SER A 89 -0.89 -20.24 -8.39
C SER A 89 -1.62 -21.39 -7.68
N ASP A 90 -0.87 -22.14 -6.87
CA ASP A 90 -1.41 -23.19 -6.02
C ASP A 90 -2.17 -22.63 -4.81
N ILE A 91 -2.04 -21.33 -4.53
CA ILE A 91 -2.75 -20.65 -3.44
C ILE A 91 -4.26 -20.57 -3.71
N HIS A 92 -4.72 -20.61 -4.97
CA HIS A 92 -6.15 -20.60 -5.30
C HIS A 92 -6.93 -21.76 -4.67
N GLU A 93 -6.27 -22.89 -4.42
CA GLU A 93 -6.87 -24.07 -3.79
C GLU A 93 -6.71 -24.09 -2.26
N ASP A 94 -5.95 -23.15 -1.69
CA ASP A 94 -5.64 -23.06 -0.26
C ASP A 94 -6.09 -21.72 0.33
N ILE A 95 -7.30 -21.73 0.88
CA ILE A 95 -7.94 -20.55 1.50
C ILE A 95 -7.09 -19.98 2.63
N GLU A 96 -6.41 -20.82 3.42
CA GLU A 96 -5.62 -20.36 4.56
C GLU A 96 -4.38 -19.60 4.07
N ARG A 97 -3.68 -20.12 3.06
CA ARG A 97 -2.55 -19.41 2.43
C ARG A 97 -3.00 -18.11 1.75
N PHE A 98 -4.16 -18.12 1.08
CA PHE A 98 -4.72 -16.92 0.48
C PHE A 98 -4.95 -15.83 1.53
N GLU A 99 -5.64 -16.16 2.63
CA GLU A 99 -5.96 -15.21 3.70
C GLU A 99 -4.69 -14.66 4.36
N GLN A 100 -3.68 -15.51 4.59
CA GLN A 100 -2.39 -15.09 5.16
C GLN A 100 -1.65 -14.10 4.26
N LEU A 101 -1.60 -14.38 2.95
CA LEU A 101 -0.92 -13.52 1.99
C LEU A 101 -1.66 -12.19 1.80
N ALA A 102 -2.98 -12.23 1.71
CA ALA A 102 -3.82 -11.03 1.68
C ALA A 102 -3.61 -10.19 2.95
N GLU A 103 -3.70 -10.81 4.14
CA GLU A 103 -3.43 -10.15 5.41
C GLU A 103 -2.06 -9.47 5.42
N GLN A 104 -1.02 -10.17 4.95
CA GLN A 104 0.33 -9.62 4.85
C GLN A 104 0.38 -8.40 3.92
N PHE A 105 -0.22 -8.47 2.73
CA PHE A 105 -0.29 -7.36 1.79
C PHE A 105 -0.95 -6.11 2.42
N TYR A 106 -2.17 -6.27 2.95
CA TYR A 106 -2.93 -5.13 3.48
C TYR A 106 -2.30 -4.57 4.77
N GLN A 107 -1.75 -5.41 5.65
CA GLN A 107 -1.07 -4.91 6.85
C GLN A 107 0.22 -4.17 6.52
N GLU A 108 1.02 -4.68 5.58
CA GLU A 108 2.24 -3.99 5.15
C GLU A 108 1.92 -2.65 4.47
N LEU A 109 0.74 -2.52 3.84
CA LEU A 109 0.29 -1.27 3.24
C LEU A 109 -0.02 -0.24 4.34
N PHE A 110 -0.79 -0.63 5.35
CA PHE A 110 -1.08 0.25 6.48
C PHE A 110 0.17 0.59 7.29
N LYS A 111 1.09 -0.36 7.50
CA LYS A 111 2.41 -0.10 8.08
C LYS A 111 3.16 0.98 7.33
N THR A 112 3.19 0.88 6.01
CA THR A 112 3.85 1.86 5.16
C THR A 112 3.17 3.23 5.28
N ALA A 113 1.84 3.28 5.25
CA ALA A 113 1.06 4.50 5.38
C ALA A 113 1.23 5.18 6.75
N PHE A 114 1.20 4.42 7.85
CA PHE A 114 1.44 4.93 9.20
C PHE A 114 2.85 5.46 9.36
N TRP A 115 3.85 4.76 8.82
CA TRP A 115 5.24 5.20 8.86
C TRP A 115 5.44 6.55 8.17
N ILE A 116 4.94 6.70 6.95
CA ILE A 116 5.04 7.95 6.20
C ILE A 116 4.26 9.07 6.91
N SER A 117 3.04 8.76 7.38
CA SER A 117 2.21 9.73 8.11
C SER A 117 2.92 10.24 9.36
N HIS A 118 3.56 9.35 10.13
CA HIS A 118 4.34 9.71 11.31
C HIS A 118 5.54 10.61 10.95
N LYS A 119 6.32 10.25 9.93
CA LYS A 119 7.47 11.04 9.44
C LYS A 119 7.07 12.45 8.99
N LEU A 120 5.86 12.60 8.44
CA LEU A 120 5.32 13.86 7.96
C LEU A 120 4.44 14.59 8.98
N SER A 121 4.19 13.99 10.14
CA SER A 121 3.22 14.50 11.14
C SER A 121 1.82 14.74 10.55
N LEU A 122 1.42 13.92 9.57
CA LEU A 122 0.04 13.89 9.08
C LEU A 122 -0.82 13.20 10.14
N LYS A 123 -2.04 13.72 10.35
CA LYS A 123 -2.96 13.24 11.41
C LYS A 123 -4.00 12.23 10.93
N HIS A 124 -4.17 12.12 9.61
CA HIS A 124 -5.19 11.29 9.01
C HIS A 124 -4.62 10.51 7.84
N ILE A 125 -5.03 9.26 7.76
CA ILE A 125 -4.93 8.41 6.58
C ILE A 125 -6.36 8.28 6.03
N VAL A 126 -6.52 8.45 4.73
CA VAL A 126 -7.81 8.29 4.05
C VAL A 126 -7.67 7.25 2.95
N THR A 127 -8.70 6.44 2.76
CA THR A 127 -8.76 5.47 1.66
C THR A 127 -9.78 5.95 0.64
N THR A 128 -9.45 5.83 -0.64
CA THR A 128 -10.40 6.02 -1.74
C THR A 128 -10.46 4.72 -2.52
N SER A 129 -11.67 4.24 -2.79
CA SER A 129 -11.89 3.07 -3.63
C SER A 129 -13.04 3.33 -4.59
N LYS A 130 -12.94 2.78 -5.80
CA LYS A 130 -14.03 2.80 -6.78
C LYS A 130 -15.09 1.74 -6.46
N HIS A 131 -14.69 0.65 -5.81
CA HIS A 131 -15.55 -0.47 -5.47
C HIS A 131 -15.67 -0.63 -3.95
N LYS A 132 -16.89 -0.91 -3.49
CA LYS A 132 -17.21 -1.06 -2.06
C LYS A 132 -16.52 -2.29 -1.48
N ASP A 133 -16.45 -3.38 -2.25
CA ASP A 133 -15.90 -4.65 -1.81
C ASP A 133 -14.38 -4.52 -1.53
N ASP A 134 -13.62 -3.86 -2.42
CA ASP A 134 -12.20 -3.55 -2.18
C ASP A 134 -11.96 -2.76 -0.87
N HIS A 135 -12.92 -1.91 -0.50
CA HIS A 135 -12.85 -1.16 0.76
C HIS A 135 -13.14 -2.04 1.99
N GLU A 136 -14.02 -3.02 1.85
CA GLU A 136 -14.30 -4.01 2.89
C GLU A 136 -13.09 -4.92 3.11
N ASP A 137 -12.41 -5.34 2.04
CA ASP A 137 -11.16 -6.11 2.11
C ASP A 137 -10.06 -5.33 2.82
N LEU A 138 -9.89 -4.04 2.47
CA LEU A 138 -8.97 -3.13 3.17
C LEU A 138 -9.25 -3.07 4.67
N ALA A 139 -10.52 -3.04 5.08
CA ALA A 139 -10.89 -3.00 6.49
C ALA A 139 -10.61 -4.35 7.18
N PHE A 140 -11.03 -5.43 6.53
CA PHE A 140 -10.99 -6.79 7.05
C PHE A 140 -9.56 -7.30 7.19
N PHE A 141 -8.83 -7.42 6.07
CA PHE A 141 -7.46 -7.94 6.07
C PHE A 141 -6.46 -6.94 6.65
N GLY A 142 -6.71 -5.65 6.49
CA GLY A 142 -5.90 -4.60 7.11
C GLY A 142 -6.06 -4.52 8.62
N LYS A 143 -7.06 -5.19 9.21
CA LYS A 143 -7.41 -5.11 10.64
C LYS A 143 -7.59 -3.67 11.14
N VAL A 144 -8.16 -2.80 10.29
CA VAL A 144 -8.38 -1.39 10.58
C VAL A 144 -9.86 -1.07 10.74
N LYS A 145 -10.18 -0.16 11.65
CA LYS A 145 -11.53 0.37 11.82
C LYS A 145 -11.62 1.78 11.26
N PHE A 146 -12.32 1.92 10.14
CA PHE A 146 -12.56 3.23 9.54
C PHE A 146 -13.61 4.03 10.32
N SER A 147 -13.37 5.33 10.48
CA SER A 147 -14.40 6.29 10.89
C SER A 147 -15.13 6.86 9.68
N SER A 148 -16.41 7.14 9.86
CA SER A 148 -17.25 7.85 8.90
C SER A 148 -17.26 9.35 9.25
N GLU A 149 -16.31 10.13 8.74
CA GLU A 149 -16.32 11.59 8.91
C GLU A 149 -17.01 12.33 7.75
N GLN A 150 -17.89 13.29 8.10
CA GLN A 150 -18.79 14.01 7.19
C GLN A 150 -18.11 15.06 6.29
N GLU A 151 -16.86 15.45 6.54
CA GLU A 151 -16.16 16.52 5.80
C GLU A 151 -15.05 16.00 4.88
N THR A 152 -15.10 14.73 4.51
CA THR A 152 -14.13 14.14 3.59
C THR A 152 -14.48 14.44 2.12
N PRO A 153 -13.48 14.53 1.22
CA PRO A 153 -13.71 14.63 -0.21
C PRO A 153 -14.64 13.53 -0.73
N LYS A 154 -15.35 13.80 -1.83
CA LYS A 154 -16.44 12.97 -2.38
C LYS A 154 -16.07 11.50 -2.69
N ASP A 155 -14.79 11.18 -2.76
CA ASP A 155 -14.27 9.86 -3.14
C ASP A 155 -13.60 9.10 -1.98
N VAL A 156 -13.60 9.68 -0.77
CA VAL A 156 -13.08 9.01 0.44
C VAL A 156 -14.13 8.05 0.98
N VAL A 157 -13.73 6.79 1.14
CA VAL A 157 -14.59 5.70 1.64
C VAL A 157 -14.26 5.31 3.07
N GLY A 158 -13.05 5.63 3.56
CA GLY A 158 -12.68 5.44 4.96
C GLY A 158 -11.61 6.40 5.46
N VAL A 159 -11.64 6.68 6.77
CA VAL A 159 -10.67 7.53 7.46
C VAL A 159 -10.10 6.79 8.66
N ILE A 160 -8.80 6.94 8.89
CA ILE A 160 -8.09 6.43 10.06
C ILE A 160 -7.29 7.58 10.68
N SER A 161 -7.33 7.71 12.01
CA SER A 161 -6.40 8.60 12.71
C SER A 161 -5.00 8.00 12.69
N SER A 162 -3.99 8.80 12.37
CA SER A 162 -2.58 8.37 12.43
C SER A 162 -1.91 8.73 13.76
N ASP A 163 -2.69 9.02 14.80
CA ASP A 163 -2.15 9.24 16.14
C ASP A 163 -1.51 7.98 16.73
N LEU A 164 -0.68 8.20 17.75
CA LEU A 164 0.07 7.14 18.44
C LEU A 164 -0.84 6.06 19.04
N THR A 165 -2.05 6.42 19.47
CA THR A 165 -3.01 5.45 20.03
C THR A 165 -3.53 4.49 18.96
N SER A 166 -3.82 4.98 17.76
CA SER A 166 -4.21 4.16 16.62
C SER A 166 -3.05 3.28 16.13
N LEU A 167 -1.83 3.81 16.19
CA LEU A 167 -0.59 3.08 15.93
C LEU A 167 -0.39 1.94 16.95
N GLU A 168 -0.45 2.23 18.25
CA GLU A 168 -0.28 1.24 19.33
C GLU A 168 -1.33 0.13 19.28
N GLN A 169 -2.57 0.45 18.92
CA GLN A 169 -3.63 -0.53 18.70
C GLN A 169 -3.36 -1.45 17.50
N PHE A 170 -2.71 -0.93 16.46
CA PHE A 170 -2.36 -1.70 15.27
C PHE A 170 -1.17 -2.65 15.53
N TYR A 171 -0.23 -2.29 16.41
CA TYR A 171 1.02 -3.04 16.62
C TYR A 171 1.07 -3.85 17.93
N GLU A 172 -0.04 -3.99 18.65
CA GLU A 172 -0.13 -4.74 19.93
C GLU A 172 0.98 -4.40 20.95
N GLY A 173 1.54 -3.19 20.90
CA GLY A 173 2.62 -2.75 21.79
C GLY A 173 4.05 -3.08 21.35
N GLU A 174 4.28 -3.59 20.15
CA GLU A 174 5.62 -3.73 19.59
C GLU A 174 6.20 -2.37 19.13
N PRO A 175 7.52 -2.12 19.30
CA PRO A 175 8.15 -0.92 18.78
C PRO A 175 8.05 -0.90 17.25
N PHE A 176 7.38 0.13 16.73
CA PHE A 176 7.15 0.30 15.31
C PHE A 176 8.48 0.46 14.55
N THR A 177 8.91 -0.63 13.93
CA THR A 177 10.08 -0.70 13.05
C THR A 177 9.59 -1.08 11.66
N HIS A 178 9.19 -0.07 10.89
CA HIS A 178 8.82 -0.25 9.50
C HIS A 178 9.73 0.57 8.61
N GLU A 179 10.23 -0.06 7.56
CA GLU A 179 11.09 0.57 6.56
C GLU A 179 10.63 0.10 5.18
N ILE A 180 10.61 1.02 4.23
CA ILE A 180 10.43 0.65 2.83
C ILE A 180 11.75 0.04 2.37
N LYS A 181 11.71 -1.25 2.05
CA LYS A 181 12.93 -2.04 1.94
C LYS A 181 13.66 -1.84 0.62
N ALA A 182 12.97 -1.43 -0.46
CA ALA A 182 13.64 -1.26 -1.74
C ALA A 182 13.00 -0.23 -2.68
N GLU A 183 13.84 0.41 -3.51
CA GLU A 183 13.47 1.05 -4.76
C GLU A 183 13.68 0.05 -5.89
N ALA A 184 12.69 -0.13 -6.75
CA ALA A 184 12.89 -0.91 -7.96
C ALA A 184 13.34 0.00 -9.11
N SER A 185 14.30 -0.49 -9.88
CA SER A 185 14.70 0.11 -11.15
C SER A 185 14.91 -0.99 -12.19
N PHE A 186 14.64 -0.69 -13.46
CA PHE A 186 14.89 -1.62 -14.56
C PHE A 186 16.32 -1.49 -15.08
N ILE A 187 16.99 -2.62 -15.33
CA ILE A 187 18.20 -2.65 -16.17
C ILE A 187 17.78 -2.99 -17.59
N LEU A 188 17.95 -2.03 -18.49
CA LEU A 188 17.85 -2.22 -19.95
C LEU A 188 19.02 -3.03 -20.50
#